data_AF-A0A814CAS0-F1
#
_entry.id   AF-A0A814CAS0-F1
#
_cell.length_a   1.000
_cell.length_b   1.000
_cell.length_c   1.000
_cell.angle_alpha   90.00
_cell.angle_beta   90.00
_cell.angle_gamma   90.00
#
_symmetry.space_group_name_H-M   'P 1'
#
loop_
_entity.id
_entity.type
_entity.pdbx_description
1 polymer ?
#
loop_
_entity_poly.entity_id
_entity_poly.type
_entity_poly.pdbx_seq_one_letter_code
_entity_poly.pdbx_strand_id
1 'polypeptide(L)'
;MHGMDVVNKPPDIGNDQSSSTLLSTVQRELSDDLPSLETVRQMIKYETSLRLSESVQQLLDLYHKDDNAITVILDSIQQHVVEHFGYSHVNILRSALSRFPDDPVIKEAFYIKHNKITQGLVNQGESAVERINKLFRSHASAMQLLTIYIAEAHARDQWPAGKTISCVDQPTILEQRLDNARQFKNKYNFEMPMLVDSMNNTFHTTYGSWPFRFYVINNGKLVFKAEPGETTYSYDMDELDAWIASFYQEKNI
;
A
#
# COMPACT_ATOMS: atom_id res chain seq x y z
N MET A 1 3.04 46.98 -46.35
CA MET A 1 3.28 48.11 -45.43
C MET A 1 1.94 48.81 -45.22
N HIS A 2 1.44 48.76 -43.98
CA HIS A 2 0.33 49.52 -43.40
C HIS A 2 -1.10 49.35 -43.95
N GLY A 3 -1.94 48.74 -43.11
CA GLY A 3 -3.38 48.99 -43.05
C GLY A 3 -3.72 50.05 -41.99
N MET A 4 -4.96 50.52 -42.03
CA MET A 4 -5.74 51.22 -40.98
C MET A 4 -7.22 50.96 -41.36
N ASP A 5 -7.97 50.19 -40.59
CA ASP A 5 -8.74 50.56 -39.39
C ASP A 5 -10.23 50.77 -39.72
N VAL A 6 -11.04 49.75 -39.41
CA VAL A 6 -12.46 49.93 -39.11
C VAL A 6 -12.75 49.19 -37.80
N VAL A 7 -13.09 49.99 -36.80
CA VAL A 7 -13.44 49.60 -35.43
C VAL A 7 -14.73 48.79 -35.44
N ASN A 8 -14.69 47.55 -34.95
CA ASN A 8 -15.87 46.81 -34.53
C ASN A 8 -15.79 46.54 -33.02
N LYS A 9 -16.73 47.14 -32.29
CA LYS A 9 -16.95 46.95 -30.85
C LYS A 9 -17.38 45.50 -30.58
N PRO A 10 -16.86 44.82 -29.54
CA PRO A 10 -17.31 43.47 -29.18
C PRO A 10 -18.75 43.50 -28.64
N PRO A 11 -19.54 42.43 -28.86
CA PRO A 11 -20.88 42.33 -28.31
C PRO A 11 -20.85 42.21 -26.79
N ASP A 12 -21.85 42.83 -26.17
CA ASP A 12 -22.10 42.86 -24.74
C ASP A 12 -22.39 41.43 -24.24
N ILE A 13 -21.46 40.89 -23.45
CA ILE A 13 -21.63 39.57 -22.83
C ILE A 13 -22.55 39.78 -21.63
N GLY A 14 -23.85 39.68 -21.89
CA GLY A 14 -24.87 39.67 -20.85
C GLY A 14 -24.49 38.69 -19.75
N ASN A 15 -24.53 39.17 -18.52
CA ASN A 15 -24.22 38.45 -17.30
C ASN A 15 -25.13 37.22 -17.21
N ASP A 16 -24.63 36.06 -17.61
CA ASP A 16 -25.36 34.81 -17.66
C ASP A 16 -25.62 34.31 -16.23
N GLN A 17 -26.76 34.74 -15.67
CA GLN A 17 -27.20 34.30 -14.35
C GLN A 17 -27.47 32.80 -14.29
N SER A 18 -27.57 32.09 -15.42
CA SER A 18 -27.82 30.65 -15.47
C SER A 18 -26.61 29.78 -15.08
N SER A 19 -25.40 30.27 -15.33
CA SER A 19 -24.15 29.61 -14.91
C SER A 19 -23.93 29.68 -13.39
N SER A 20 -24.38 30.75 -12.73
CA SER A 20 -24.34 30.88 -11.26
C SER A 20 -25.38 30.00 -10.58
N THR A 21 -26.54 29.78 -11.22
CA THR A 21 -27.57 28.85 -10.72
C THR A 21 -27.14 27.40 -10.86
N LEU A 22 -26.43 27.03 -11.93
CA LEU A 22 -25.88 25.67 -12.08
C LEU A 22 -24.74 25.40 -11.11
N LEU A 23 -23.80 26.33 -10.92
CA LEU A 23 -22.75 26.22 -9.89
C LEU A 23 -23.33 26.17 -8.47
N SER A 24 -24.38 26.96 -8.19
CA SER A 24 -25.07 26.92 -6.90
C SER A 24 -26.00 25.72 -6.72
N THR A 25 -26.45 25.07 -7.80
CA THR A 25 -27.21 23.80 -7.75
C THR A 25 -26.27 22.62 -7.52
N VAL A 26 -25.12 22.58 -8.21
CA VAL A 26 -24.05 21.60 -7.96
C VAL A 26 -23.42 21.78 -6.57
N GLN A 27 -23.39 23.01 -6.04
CA GLN A 27 -23.02 23.28 -4.64
C GLN A 27 -24.16 23.08 -3.63
N ARG A 28 -25.44 23.00 -4.06
CA ARG A 28 -26.61 22.79 -3.17
C ARG A 28 -27.07 21.33 -3.07
N GLU A 29 -26.58 20.43 -3.92
CA GLU A 29 -26.87 18.98 -3.80
C GLU A 29 -25.95 18.25 -2.78
N LEU A 30 -25.12 18.98 -2.02
CA LEU A 30 -24.35 18.47 -0.88
C LEU A 30 -24.96 18.89 0.47
N SER A 31 -26.27 18.65 0.67
CA SER A 31 -26.92 18.88 1.97
C SER A 31 -27.11 17.61 2.80
N ASP A 32 -26.13 16.71 2.78
CA ASP A 32 -25.91 15.78 3.91
C ASP A 32 -25.00 16.53 4.89
N ASP A 33 -25.56 17.07 5.97
CA ASP A 33 -24.80 17.77 7.02
C ASP A 33 -23.61 16.92 7.44
N LEU A 34 -22.40 17.38 7.10
CA LEU A 34 -21.19 16.62 7.36
C LEU A 34 -21.07 16.33 8.87
N PRO A 35 -20.77 15.08 9.29
CA PRO A 35 -20.77 14.68 10.69
C PRO A 35 -19.82 15.52 11.54
N SER A 36 -20.18 15.78 12.78
CA SER A 36 -19.27 16.41 13.74
C SER A 36 -17.98 15.57 13.91
N LEU A 37 -16.92 16.18 14.43
CA LEU A 37 -15.69 15.45 14.78
C LEU A 37 -15.99 14.24 15.68
N GLU A 38 -16.87 14.41 16.67
CA GLU A 38 -17.21 13.33 17.58
C GLU A 38 -17.96 12.19 16.88
N THR A 39 -18.89 12.52 15.99
CA THR A 39 -19.57 11.53 15.15
C THR A 39 -18.58 10.77 14.27
N VAL A 40 -17.63 11.46 13.62
CA VAL A 40 -16.59 10.81 12.81
C VAL A 40 -15.71 9.89 13.66
N ARG A 41 -15.31 10.30 14.87
CA ARG A 41 -14.55 9.44 15.80
C ARG A 41 -15.32 8.17 16.16
N GLN A 42 -16.63 8.28 16.39
CA GLN A 42 -17.48 7.13 16.68
C GLN A 42 -17.61 6.20 15.47
N MET A 43 -17.79 6.76 14.26
CA MET A 43 -17.81 5.98 13.02
C MET A 43 -16.52 5.19 12.83
N ILE A 44 -15.35 5.81 13.06
CA ILE A 44 -14.04 5.15 12.93
C ILE A 44 -13.87 4.02 13.95
N LYS A 45 -14.26 4.24 15.20
CA LYS A 45 -14.23 3.20 16.24
C LYS A 45 -15.16 2.03 15.87
N TYR A 46 -16.33 2.33 15.33
CA TYR A 46 -17.28 1.30 14.89
C TYR A 46 -16.76 0.51 13.69
N GLU A 47 -16.26 1.19 12.66
CA GLU A 47 -15.57 0.59 11.50
C GLU A 47 -14.44 -0.34 11.96
N THR A 48 -13.60 0.13 12.87
CA THR A 48 -12.51 -0.63 13.46
C THR A 48 -13.02 -1.90 14.15
N SER A 49 -14.10 -1.79 14.93
CA SER A 49 -14.69 -2.95 15.62
C SER A 49 -15.26 -3.99 14.66
N LEU A 50 -15.88 -3.57 13.56
CA LEU A 50 -16.38 -4.46 12.51
C LEU A 50 -15.22 -5.13 11.78
N ARG A 51 -14.21 -4.35 11.41
CA ARG A 51 -13.02 -4.85 10.72
C ARG A 51 -12.29 -5.92 11.53
N LEU A 52 -12.15 -5.71 12.84
CA LEU A 52 -11.50 -6.66 13.74
C LEU A 52 -12.40 -7.82 14.19
N SER A 53 -13.68 -7.82 13.81
CA SER A 53 -14.61 -8.89 14.18
C SER A 53 -14.20 -10.22 13.58
N GLU A 54 -14.50 -11.31 14.31
CA GLU A 54 -14.14 -12.66 13.86
C GLU A 54 -14.75 -13.01 12.51
N SER A 55 -16.01 -12.65 12.27
CA SER A 55 -16.71 -12.91 11.01
C SER A 55 -16.06 -12.21 9.82
N VAL A 56 -15.66 -10.94 9.96
CA VAL A 56 -14.97 -10.21 8.91
C VAL A 56 -13.57 -10.77 8.68
N GLN A 57 -12.81 -11.07 9.73
CA GLN A 57 -11.48 -11.65 9.58
C GLN A 57 -11.52 -13.04 8.91
N GLN A 58 -12.51 -13.88 9.25
CA GLN A 58 -12.73 -15.17 8.57
C GLN A 58 -13.10 -14.99 7.10
N LEU A 59 -13.90 -13.97 6.77
CA LEU A 59 -14.26 -13.66 5.39
C LEU A 59 -13.04 -13.18 4.58
N LEU A 60 -12.22 -12.31 5.16
CA LEU A 60 -10.95 -11.87 4.55
C LEU A 60 -9.99 -13.05 4.36
N ASP A 61 -9.91 -13.97 5.32
CA ASP A 61 -9.14 -15.21 5.18
C ASP A 61 -9.67 -16.11 4.06
N LEU A 62 -10.99 -16.22 3.90
CA LEU A 62 -11.59 -17.03 2.84
C LEU A 62 -11.26 -16.49 1.44
N TYR A 63 -11.24 -15.17 1.29
CA TYR A 63 -11.02 -14.48 0.01
C TYR A 63 -9.62 -13.88 -0.16
N HIS A 64 -8.63 -14.31 0.64
CA HIS A 64 -7.28 -13.73 0.67
C HIS A 64 -6.51 -13.77 -0.68
N LYS A 65 -6.98 -14.52 -1.67
CA LYS A 65 -6.39 -14.61 -3.02
C LYS A 65 -7.12 -13.78 -4.08
N ASP A 66 -8.21 -13.11 -3.71
CA ASP A 66 -9.05 -12.33 -4.60
C ASP A 66 -9.10 -10.87 -4.13
N ASP A 67 -8.21 -10.05 -4.68
CA ASP A 67 -8.07 -8.63 -4.32
C ASP A 67 -9.36 -7.82 -4.54
N ASN A 68 -10.18 -8.21 -5.54
CA ASN A 68 -11.47 -7.58 -5.78
C ASN A 68 -12.45 -7.92 -4.66
N ALA A 69 -12.50 -9.19 -4.25
CA ALA A 69 -13.34 -9.61 -3.14
C ALA A 69 -12.92 -8.92 -1.83
N ILE A 70 -11.61 -8.84 -1.53
CA ILE A 70 -11.10 -8.09 -0.37
C ILE A 70 -11.55 -6.63 -0.43
N THR A 71 -11.40 -5.96 -1.57
CA THR A 71 -11.83 -4.57 -1.75
C THR A 71 -13.33 -4.40 -1.50
N VAL A 72 -14.16 -5.28 -2.06
CA VAL A 72 -15.61 -5.27 -1.87
C VAL A 72 -15.99 -5.48 -0.40
N ILE A 73 -15.32 -6.39 0.31
CA ILE A 73 -15.55 -6.61 1.75
C ILE A 73 -15.26 -5.33 2.53
N LEU A 74 -14.10 -4.70 2.29
CA LEU A 74 -13.68 -3.50 3.02
C LEU A 74 -14.58 -2.29 2.73
N ASP A 75 -15.01 -2.13 1.47
CA ASP A 75 -15.92 -1.07 1.07
C ASP A 75 -17.33 -1.27 1.64
N SER A 76 -17.79 -2.53 1.71
CA SER A 76 -19.07 -2.88 2.33
C SER A 76 -19.10 -2.54 3.82
N ILE A 77 -17.98 -2.70 4.55
CA ILE A 77 -17.87 -2.28 5.95
C ILE A 77 -18.03 -0.76 6.07
N GLN A 78 -17.33 0.01 5.23
CA GLN A 78 -17.42 1.48 5.28
C GLN A 78 -18.83 1.97 4.91
N GLN A 79 -19.46 1.36 3.90
CA GLN A 79 -20.83 1.67 3.53
C GLN A 79 -21.79 1.37 4.69
N HIS A 80 -21.67 0.20 5.31
CA HIS A 80 -22.48 -0.17 6.47
C HIS A 80 -22.32 0.80 7.65
N VAL A 81 -21.09 1.26 7.93
CA VAL A 81 -20.83 2.26 8.98
C VAL A 81 -21.53 3.58 8.67
N VAL A 82 -21.44 4.06 7.43
CA VAL A 82 -22.08 5.32 7.02
C VAL A 82 -23.60 5.21 7.15
N GLU A 83 -24.20 4.12 6.66
CA GLU A 83 -25.64 3.86 6.78
C GLU A 83 -26.09 3.76 8.26
N HIS A 84 -25.31 3.09 9.11
CA HIS A 84 -25.60 2.95 10.54
C HIS A 84 -25.69 4.30 11.25
N PHE A 85 -24.90 5.29 10.81
CA PHE A 85 -24.89 6.64 11.38
C PHE A 85 -25.86 7.60 10.67
N GLY A 86 -26.73 7.10 9.79
CA GLY A 86 -27.77 7.89 9.12
C GLY A 86 -27.30 8.64 7.88
N TYR A 87 -26.16 8.25 7.32
CA TYR A 87 -25.56 8.85 6.14
C TYR A 87 -25.68 7.92 4.93
N SER A 88 -25.52 8.47 3.72
CA SER A 88 -25.76 7.73 2.47
C SER A 88 -24.48 7.41 1.68
N HIS A 89 -23.39 8.17 1.88
CA HIS A 89 -22.20 8.12 1.04
C HIS A 89 -20.90 7.86 1.83
N VAL A 90 -20.10 6.87 1.41
CA VAL A 90 -18.77 6.56 1.99
C VAL A 90 -17.81 7.74 2.08
N ASN A 91 -17.96 8.74 1.21
CA ASN A 91 -17.15 9.96 1.22
C ASN A 91 -17.26 10.75 2.52
N ILE A 92 -18.34 10.56 3.27
CA ILE A 92 -18.54 11.16 4.59
C ILE A 92 -17.48 10.66 5.58
N LEU A 93 -17.18 9.37 5.53
CA LEU A 93 -16.11 8.75 6.32
C LEU A 93 -14.72 8.97 5.68
N ARG A 94 -14.61 8.83 4.36
CA ARG A 94 -13.33 8.94 3.64
C ARG A 94 -12.74 10.36 3.64
N SER A 95 -13.56 11.40 3.83
CA SER A 95 -13.10 12.79 3.96
C SER A 95 -12.57 13.16 5.36
N ALA A 96 -12.66 12.26 6.34
CA ALA A 96 -12.32 12.53 7.74
C ALA A 96 -10.93 13.15 7.94
N LEU A 97 -9.88 12.59 7.32
CA LEU A 97 -8.52 13.11 7.47
C LEU A 97 -8.34 14.52 6.90
N SER A 98 -8.98 14.81 5.77
CA SER A 98 -8.96 16.16 5.16
C SER A 98 -9.63 17.20 6.08
N ARG A 99 -10.73 16.80 6.71
CA ARG A 99 -11.53 17.67 7.59
C ARG A 99 -10.90 17.87 8.97
N PHE A 100 -10.19 16.88 9.47
CA PHE A 100 -9.65 16.85 10.83
C PHE A 100 -8.22 16.29 10.83
N PRO A 101 -7.25 16.99 10.22
CA PRO A 101 -5.92 16.47 9.94
C PRO A 101 -5.07 16.20 11.17
N ASP A 102 -5.40 16.78 12.33
CA ASP A 102 -4.64 16.65 13.57
C ASP A 102 -5.27 15.70 14.60
N ASP A 103 -6.43 15.12 14.30
CA ASP A 103 -7.12 14.26 15.24
C ASP A 103 -6.43 12.88 15.38
N PRO A 104 -6.10 12.45 16.61
CA PRO A 104 -5.36 11.21 16.80
C PRO A 104 -6.19 9.96 16.47
N VAL A 105 -7.52 9.97 16.66
CA VAL A 105 -8.35 8.81 16.31
C VAL A 105 -8.43 8.65 14.80
N ILE A 106 -8.56 9.77 14.09
CA ILE A 106 -8.64 9.78 12.61
C ILE A 106 -7.32 9.35 11.97
N LYS A 107 -6.18 9.85 12.48
CA LYS A 107 -4.84 9.41 12.02
C LYS A 107 -4.61 7.91 12.20
N GLU A 108 -5.25 7.31 13.18
CA GLU A 108 -5.10 5.90 13.54
C GLU A 108 -6.08 4.97 12.82
N ALA A 109 -7.04 5.49 12.05
CA ALA A 109 -8.03 4.65 11.36
C ALA A 109 -7.37 3.73 10.33
N PHE A 110 -7.76 2.46 10.31
CA PHE A 110 -7.19 1.44 9.43
C PHE A 110 -7.32 1.78 7.94
N TYR A 111 -8.47 2.28 7.51
CA TYR A 111 -8.70 2.67 6.11
C TYR A 111 -7.92 3.94 5.70
N ILE A 112 -7.42 4.73 6.67
CA ILE A 112 -6.60 5.94 6.44
C ILE A 112 -5.12 5.57 6.41
N LYS A 113 -4.65 4.80 7.40
CA LYS A 113 -3.25 4.40 7.50
C LYS A 113 -2.78 3.61 6.28
N HIS A 114 -3.68 2.88 5.61
CA HIS A 114 -3.30 2.02 4.49
C HIS A 114 -4.31 2.02 3.34
N ASN A 115 -4.21 3.05 2.50
CA ASN A 115 -4.60 2.98 1.09
C ASN A 115 -3.45 2.37 0.25
N LYS A 116 -2.72 1.37 0.80
CA LYS A 116 -1.61 0.67 0.12
C LYS A 116 -2.06 -0.57 -0.66
N ILE A 117 -3.36 -0.88 -0.66
CA ILE A 117 -3.97 -1.95 -1.46
C ILE A 117 -3.84 -1.65 -2.96
N THR A 118 -3.66 -0.38 -3.35
CA THR A 118 -3.31 0.00 -4.73
C THR A 118 -1.85 -0.25 -5.11
N GLN A 119 -1.02 -0.82 -4.21
CA GLN A 119 0.42 -0.96 -4.40
C GLN A 119 0.94 -2.41 -4.41
N GLY A 120 0.13 -3.39 -4.85
CA GLY A 120 0.66 -4.70 -5.22
C GLY A 120 -0.24 -5.89 -5.04
N LEU A 121 -0.21 -6.79 -6.03
CA LEU A 121 -0.79 -8.13 -5.93
C LEU A 121 -0.19 -8.91 -4.76
N VAL A 122 -1.06 -9.54 -3.97
CA VAL A 122 -0.68 -10.49 -2.92
C VAL A 122 -0.40 -11.85 -3.57
N ASN A 123 0.83 -12.07 -4.01
CA ASN A 123 1.28 -13.42 -4.36
C ASN A 123 1.85 -14.12 -3.11
N GLN A 124 1.38 -15.34 -2.84
CA GLN A 124 1.85 -16.18 -1.73
C GLN A 124 3.39 -16.26 -1.70
N GLY A 125 3.98 -16.03 -0.52
CA GLY A 125 5.43 -16.09 -0.32
C GLY A 125 6.05 -17.48 -0.53
N GLU A 126 5.28 -18.56 -0.58
CA GLU A 126 5.83 -19.93 -0.76
C GLU A 126 6.53 -20.11 -2.11
N SER A 127 5.95 -19.58 -3.21
CA SER A 127 6.58 -19.68 -4.53
C SER A 127 7.81 -18.78 -4.66
N ALA A 128 7.77 -17.59 -4.05
CA ALA A 128 8.89 -16.65 -4.03
C ALA A 128 10.06 -17.18 -3.19
N VAL A 129 9.79 -17.76 -2.01
CA VAL A 129 10.82 -18.32 -1.13
C VAL A 129 11.56 -19.47 -1.81
N GLU A 130 10.87 -20.40 -2.47
CA GLU A 130 11.56 -21.49 -3.17
C GLU A 130 12.43 -20.97 -4.32
N ARG A 131 11.97 -19.94 -5.05
CA ARG A 131 12.78 -19.28 -6.10
C ARG A 131 14.03 -18.64 -5.51
N ILE A 132 13.92 -17.98 -4.35
CA ILE A 132 15.05 -17.35 -3.65
C ILE A 132 16.02 -18.41 -3.10
N ASN A 133 15.52 -19.51 -2.54
CA ASN A 133 16.35 -20.63 -2.09
C ASN A 133 17.09 -21.27 -3.28
N LYS A 134 16.42 -21.47 -4.42
CA LYS A 134 17.06 -21.96 -5.65
C LYS A 134 18.15 -21.00 -6.15
N LEU A 135 17.90 -19.69 -6.12
CA LEU A 135 18.89 -18.66 -6.46
C LEU A 135 20.10 -18.76 -5.52
N PHE A 136 19.86 -18.85 -4.21
CA PHE A 136 20.93 -19.01 -3.23
C PHE A 136 21.78 -20.27 -3.51
N ARG A 137 21.15 -21.43 -3.65
CA ARG A 137 21.84 -22.70 -3.92
C ARG A 137 22.63 -22.68 -5.23
N SER A 138 22.11 -22.01 -6.26
CA SER A 138 22.75 -21.94 -7.59
C SER A 138 23.95 -20.99 -7.63
N HIS A 139 23.94 -19.93 -6.82
CA HIS A 139 24.86 -18.80 -7.01
C HIS A 139 25.77 -18.50 -5.80
N ALA A 140 25.55 -19.11 -4.64
CA ALA A 140 26.32 -18.83 -3.41
C ALA A 140 27.82 -19.12 -3.51
N SER A 141 28.27 -19.92 -4.48
CA SER A 141 29.69 -20.17 -4.75
C SER A 141 30.39 -19.01 -5.47
N ALA A 142 29.64 -18.19 -6.22
CA ALA A 142 30.18 -17.14 -7.08
C ALA A 142 29.83 -15.72 -6.63
N MET A 143 28.80 -15.54 -5.80
CA MET A 143 28.39 -14.25 -5.28
C MET A 143 27.96 -14.33 -3.81
N GLN A 144 28.06 -13.20 -3.11
CA GLN A 144 27.52 -13.07 -1.76
C GLN A 144 26.03 -12.73 -1.86
N LEU A 145 25.18 -13.57 -1.28
CA LEU A 145 23.74 -13.34 -1.21
C LEU A 145 23.32 -13.10 0.25
N LEU A 146 22.50 -12.07 0.44
CA LEU A 146 22.07 -11.60 1.75
C LEU A 146 20.65 -11.06 1.66
N THR A 147 19.83 -11.42 2.65
CA THR A 147 18.49 -10.85 2.85
C THR A 147 18.50 -9.87 4.01
N ILE A 148 17.84 -8.73 3.85
CA ILE A 148 17.57 -7.79 4.95
C ILE A 148 16.07 -7.80 5.23
N TYR A 149 15.68 -8.29 6.41
CA TYR A 149 14.29 -8.30 6.86
C TYR A 149 13.89 -6.89 7.33
N ILE A 150 12.85 -6.32 6.72
CA ILE A 150 12.38 -4.95 6.97
C ILE A 150 11.03 -4.93 7.72
N ALA A 151 10.42 -3.76 7.88
CA ALA A 151 9.10 -3.63 8.48
C ALA A 151 8.02 -4.43 7.72
N GLU A 152 7.05 -4.98 8.44
CA GLU A 152 6.02 -5.86 7.88
C GLU A 152 5.17 -5.09 6.86
N ALA A 153 5.00 -5.63 5.66
CA ALA A 153 4.10 -5.04 4.68
C ALA A 153 2.62 -5.19 5.10
N HIS A 154 2.33 -6.22 5.88
CA HIS A 154 0.98 -6.67 6.24
C HIS A 154 0.87 -6.93 7.76
N ALA A 155 1.25 -5.97 8.58
CA ALA A 155 1.10 -6.09 10.02
C ALA A 155 -0.38 -6.06 10.43
N ARG A 156 -0.81 -6.93 11.34
CA ARG A 156 -2.21 -7.05 11.83
C ARG A 156 -2.72 -5.78 12.51
N ASP A 157 -1.88 -5.13 13.30
CA ASP A 157 -2.16 -3.87 14.00
C ASP A 157 -2.11 -2.63 13.08
N GLN A 158 -1.79 -2.82 11.81
CA GLN A 158 -1.81 -1.75 10.79
C GLN A 158 -2.77 -2.06 9.64
N TRP A 159 -2.92 -3.32 9.26
CA TRP A 159 -3.77 -3.79 8.18
C TRP A 159 -4.36 -5.17 8.54
N PRO A 160 -5.46 -5.24 9.28
CA PRO A 160 -6.08 -6.50 9.65
C PRO A 160 -6.85 -7.10 8.46
N ALA A 161 -6.14 -7.85 7.62
CA ALA A 161 -6.62 -8.45 6.36
C ALA A 161 -6.78 -9.98 6.45
N GLY A 162 -7.28 -10.48 7.58
CA GLY A 162 -7.30 -11.92 7.87
C GLY A 162 -5.96 -12.41 8.44
N LYS A 163 -5.99 -13.55 9.13
CA LYS A 163 -4.81 -14.15 9.77
C LYS A 163 -3.84 -14.76 8.78
N THR A 164 -4.29 -15.04 7.56
CA THR A 164 -3.47 -15.60 6.48
C THR A 164 -2.49 -14.56 5.95
N ILE A 165 -2.97 -13.33 5.76
CA ILE A 165 -2.18 -12.22 5.24
C ILE A 165 -1.50 -11.45 6.39
N SER A 166 -2.24 -11.16 7.46
CA SER A 166 -1.79 -10.31 8.56
C SER A 166 -1.65 -11.09 9.86
N CYS A 167 -0.59 -11.90 9.95
CA CYS A 167 -0.37 -12.84 11.04
C CYS A 167 0.49 -12.32 12.21
N VAL A 168 1.17 -11.18 12.03
CA VAL A 168 2.08 -10.57 13.02
C VAL A 168 1.79 -9.07 13.15
N ASP A 169 2.05 -8.49 14.31
CA ASP A 169 1.99 -7.03 14.50
C ASP A 169 3.29 -6.36 14.03
N GLN A 170 3.28 -5.04 13.84
CA GLN A 170 4.53 -4.32 13.61
C GLN A 170 5.45 -4.41 14.82
N PRO A 171 6.73 -4.72 14.60
CA PRO A 171 7.72 -4.61 15.67
C PRO A 171 7.83 -3.16 16.16
N THR A 172 7.82 -2.98 17.48
CA THR A 172 8.10 -1.70 18.16
C THR A 172 9.51 -1.66 18.75
N ILE A 173 10.13 -2.83 18.91
CA ILE A 173 11.51 -3.02 19.36
C ILE A 173 12.23 -4.05 18.47
N LEU A 174 13.57 -4.06 18.52
CA LEU A 174 14.39 -4.90 17.64
C LEU A 174 14.16 -6.40 17.89
N GLU A 175 13.94 -6.80 19.13
CA GLU A 175 13.71 -8.18 19.54
C GLU A 175 12.47 -8.77 18.85
N GLN A 176 11.38 -8.00 18.77
CA GLN A 176 10.16 -8.41 18.07
C GLN A 176 10.42 -8.62 16.56
N ARG A 177 11.23 -7.75 15.95
CA ARG A 177 11.57 -7.88 14.52
C ARG A 177 12.46 -9.11 14.27
N LEU A 178 13.40 -9.38 15.17
CA LEU A 178 14.21 -10.59 15.13
C LEU A 178 13.34 -11.85 15.26
N ASP A 179 12.34 -11.83 16.14
CA ASP A 179 11.42 -12.96 16.30
C ASP A 179 10.53 -13.17 15.08
N ASN A 180 10.02 -12.11 14.45
CA ASN A 180 9.29 -12.23 13.18
C ASN A 180 10.19 -12.81 12.07
N ALA A 181 11.41 -12.32 11.92
CA ALA A 181 12.38 -12.82 10.94
C ALA A 181 12.71 -14.32 11.16
N ARG A 182 12.88 -14.75 12.42
CA ARG A 182 13.09 -16.17 12.78
C ARG A 182 11.86 -17.02 12.44
N GLN A 183 10.66 -16.54 12.76
CA GLN A 183 9.41 -17.24 12.44
C GLN A 183 9.25 -17.41 10.93
N PHE A 184 9.49 -16.35 10.14
CA PHE A 184 9.49 -16.42 8.69
C PHE A 184 10.48 -17.47 8.17
N LYS A 185 11.73 -17.42 8.66
CA LYS A 185 12.78 -18.36 8.26
C LYS A 185 12.39 -19.80 8.55
N ASN A 186 11.86 -20.08 9.74
CA ASN A 186 11.46 -21.43 10.14
C ASN A 186 10.24 -21.91 9.38
N LYS A 187 9.22 -21.05 9.20
CA LYS A 187 7.96 -21.40 8.53
C LYS A 187 8.18 -21.78 7.06
N TYR A 188 9.03 -21.03 6.36
CA TYR A 188 9.23 -21.19 4.92
C TYR A 188 10.55 -21.91 4.56
N ASN A 189 11.29 -22.42 5.54
CA ASN A 189 12.61 -23.02 5.34
C ASN A 189 13.55 -22.11 4.51
N PHE A 190 13.62 -20.84 4.88
CA PHE A 190 14.40 -19.84 4.13
C PHE A 190 15.90 -20.05 4.35
N GLU A 191 16.66 -20.31 3.28
CA GLU A 191 18.05 -20.77 3.37
C GLU A 191 19.06 -19.63 3.39
N MET A 192 18.79 -18.54 2.65
CA MET A 192 19.74 -17.44 2.47
C MET A 192 20.06 -16.73 3.81
N PRO A 193 21.31 -16.29 4.03
CA PRO A 193 21.67 -15.48 5.18
C PRO A 193 20.75 -14.27 5.33
N MET A 194 20.30 -14.00 6.55
CA MET A 194 19.33 -12.95 6.84
C MET A 194 19.84 -12.06 7.97
N LEU A 195 19.86 -10.75 7.72
CA LEU A 195 19.97 -9.70 8.73
C LEU A 195 18.61 -9.02 8.89
N VAL A 196 18.51 -8.14 9.87
CA VAL A 196 17.30 -7.38 10.18
C VAL A 196 17.64 -5.90 10.13
N ASP A 197 16.78 -5.10 9.48
CA ASP A 197 16.92 -3.65 9.43
C ASP A 197 16.73 -3.04 10.83
N SER A 198 17.34 -1.87 11.07
CA SER A 198 17.21 -1.13 12.30
C SER A 198 15.75 -0.70 12.55
N MET A 199 15.38 -0.45 13.80
CA MET A 199 14.03 0.07 14.11
C MET A 199 13.74 1.45 13.50
N ASN A 200 14.78 2.19 13.11
CA ASN A 200 14.66 3.44 12.35
C ASN A 200 14.39 3.21 10.84
N ASN A 201 14.27 1.95 10.41
CA ASN A 201 14.07 1.54 9.01
C ASN A 201 15.12 2.11 8.05
N THR A 202 16.37 2.21 8.50
CA THR A 202 17.44 2.90 7.75
C THR A 202 17.66 2.24 6.38
N PHE A 203 17.74 0.91 6.30
CA PHE A 203 17.93 0.22 5.03
C PHE A 203 16.72 0.43 4.11
N HIS A 204 15.52 0.20 4.63
CA HIS A 204 14.28 0.42 3.88
C HIS A 204 14.21 1.84 3.30
N THR A 205 14.47 2.87 4.11
CA THR A 205 14.40 4.27 3.67
C THR A 205 15.51 4.61 2.67
N THR A 206 16.74 4.15 2.89
CA THR A 206 17.87 4.44 1.99
C THR A 206 17.71 3.79 0.62
N TYR A 207 17.20 2.56 0.56
CA TYR A 207 17.16 1.78 -0.67
C TYR A 207 15.77 1.72 -1.32
N GLY A 208 14.71 2.16 -0.64
CA GLY A 208 13.33 2.10 -1.15
C GLY A 208 12.84 0.65 -1.28
N SER A 209 13.07 -0.16 -0.25
CA SER A 209 12.94 -1.62 -0.33
C SER A 209 11.53 -2.15 -0.09
N TRP A 210 10.56 -1.30 0.25
CA TRP A 210 9.19 -1.74 0.54
C TRP A 210 8.40 -2.00 -0.77
N PRO A 211 7.51 -3.02 -0.79
CA PRO A 211 7.29 -4.02 0.25
C PRO A 211 8.39 -5.10 0.30
N PHE A 212 9.08 -5.30 -0.81
CA PHE A 212 10.22 -6.18 -0.99
C PHE A 212 11.00 -5.70 -2.23
N ARG A 213 12.30 -6.01 -2.36
CA ARG A 213 13.13 -5.52 -3.48
C ARG A 213 14.44 -6.31 -3.64
N PHE A 214 14.92 -6.46 -4.87
CA PHE A 214 16.25 -6.99 -5.18
C PHE A 214 17.22 -5.89 -5.60
N TYR A 215 18.46 -6.04 -5.18
CA TYR A 215 19.56 -5.15 -5.54
C TYR A 215 20.80 -5.98 -5.86
N VAL A 216 21.64 -5.49 -6.77
CA VAL A 216 23.00 -5.98 -6.91
C VAL A 216 23.98 -4.84 -6.68
N ILE A 217 24.91 -5.10 -5.76
CA ILE A 217 26.02 -4.19 -5.45
C ILE A 217 27.30 -4.85 -5.92
N ASN A 218 28.06 -4.16 -6.77
CA ASN A 218 29.34 -4.63 -7.27
C ASN A 218 30.38 -3.51 -7.08
N ASN A 219 31.51 -3.83 -6.41
CA ASN A 219 32.58 -2.87 -6.11
C ASN A 219 32.07 -1.56 -5.48
N GLY A 220 31.15 -1.68 -4.51
CA GLY A 220 30.56 -0.55 -3.79
C GLY A 220 29.57 0.30 -4.61
N LYS A 221 29.20 -0.13 -5.82
CA LYS A 221 28.21 0.55 -6.65
C LYS A 221 26.94 -0.28 -6.78
N LEU A 222 25.78 0.37 -6.69
CA LEU A 222 24.51 -0.23 -7.04
C LEU A 222 24.44 -0.36 -8.58
N VAL A 223 24.49 -1.59 -9.08
CA VAL A 223 24.53 -1.89 -10.52
C VAL A 223 23.23 -2.49 -11.05
N PHE A 224 22.35 -2.93 -10.15
CA PHE A 224 21.00 -3.40 -10.46
C PHE A 224 20.05 -3.08 -9.30
N LYS A 225 18.83 -2.68 -9.63
CA LYS A 225 17.71 -2.51 -8.71
C LYS A 225 16.46 -2.98 -9.44
N ALA A 226 15.75 -3.97 -8.89
CA ALA A 226 14.52 -4.47 -9.49
C ALA A 226 13.43 -3.40 -9.42
N GLU A 227 12.83 -3.04 -10.55
CA GLU A 227 11.67 -2.14 -10.56
C GLU A 227 10.36 -2.94 -10.46
N PRO A 228 9.26 -2.34 -9.96
CA PRO A 228 7.97 -3.03 -9.95
C PRO A 228 7.49 -3.30 -11.38
N GLY A 229 6.86 -4.44 -11.63
CA GLY A 229 6.20 -4.71 -12.91
C GLY A 229 5.01 -3.76 -13.17
N GLU A 230 4.61 -3.61 -14.44
CA GLU A 230 3.60 -2.62 -14.87
C GLU A 230 2.23 -2.76 -14.22
N THR A 231 1.84 -3.96 -13.80
CA THR A 231 0.50 -4.24 -13.27
C THR A 231 0.50 -5.07 -11.98
N THR A 232 1.67 -5.56 -11.58
CA THR A 232 1.82 -6.47 -10.46
C THR A 232 3.12 -6.10 -9.73
N TYR A 233 3.05 -5.78 -8.43
CA TYR A 233 4.27 -5.71 -7.59
C TYR A 233 4.81 -7.12 -7.28
N SER A 234 4.52 -8.10 -8.15
CA SER A 234 5.31 -9.32 -8.25
C SER A 234 6.63 -8.92 -8.88
N TYR A 235 7.72 -9.12 -8.14
CA TYR A 235 9.04 -8.98 -8.74
C TYR A 235 9.26 -10.20 -9.61
N ASP A 236 9.09 -9.98 -10.91
CA ASP A 236 9.63 -10.90 -11.87
C ASP A 236 11.15 -10.88 -11.71
N MET A 237 11.66 -12.01 -11.24
CA MET A 237 13.08 -12.20 -10.98
C MET A 237 13.83 -12.53 -12.27
N ASP A 238 13.15 -12.56 -13.41
CA ASP A 238 13.75 -12.79 -14.72
C ASP A 238 14.75 -11.69 -15.09
N GLU A 239 14.52 -10.43 -14.68
CA GLU A 239 15.51 -9.36 -14.84
C GLU A 239 16.78 -9.60 -14.01
N LEU A 240 16.63 -10.12 -12.79
CA LEU A 240 17.77 -10.49 -11.95
C LEU A 240 18.53 -11.67 -12.56
N ASP A 241 17.81 -12.69 -13.05
CA ASP A 241 18.41 -13.85 -13.69
C ASP A 241 19.18 -13.45 -14.95
N ALA A 242 18.61 -12.55 -15.77
CA ALA A 242 19.27 -12.00 -16.95
C ALA A 242 20.54 -11.21 -16.57
N TRP A 243 20.48 -10.42 -15.51
CA TRP A 243 21.65 -9.70 -14.99
C TRP A 243 22.75 -10.67 -14.54
N ILE A 244 22.40 -11.71 -13.77
CA ILE A 244 23.33 -12.74 -13.31
C ILE A 244 23.97 -13.47 -14.49
N ALA A 245 23.19 -13.83 -15.51
CA ALA A 245 23.69 -14.49 -16.71
C ALA A 245 24.70 -13.60 -17.47
N SER A 246 24.41 -12.31 -17.63
CA SER A 246 25.34 -11.35 -18.24
C SER A 246 26.64 -11.24 -17.45
N PHE A 247 26.54 -11.19 -16.11
CA PHE A 247 27.72 -11.12 -15.24
C PHE A 247 28.63 -12.34 -15.41
N TYR A 248 28.07 -13.55 -15.50
CA TYR A 248 28.85 -14.78 -15.73
C TYR A 248 29.53 -14.78 -17.09
N GLN A 249 28.82 -14.38 -18.15
CA GLN A 249 29.40 -14.25 -19.49
C GLN A 249 30.56 -13.26 -19.53
N GLU A 250 30.43 -12.09 -18.90
CA GLU A 250 31.51 -11.09 -18.83
C GLU A 250 32.74 -11.57 -18.04
N LYS A 251 32.53 -12.48 -17.08
CA LYS A 251 33.60 -13.03 -16.22
C LYS A 251 34.19 -14.34 -16.72
N ASN A 252 33.67 -14.93 -17.81
CA ASN A 252 34.02 -16.27 -18.30
C ASN A 252 33.91 -17.35 -17.20
N ILE A 253 32.87 -17.29 -16.37
CA ILE A 253 32.56 -18.28 -15.31
C ILE A 253 31.23 -18.94 -15.64
#